data_AF-A0A0F2QQ86-F1
#
_entry.id   AF-A0A0F2QQ86-F1
#
_cell.length_a   1.000
_cell.length_b   1.000
_cell.length_c   1.000
_cell.angle_alpha   90.00
_cell.angle_beta   90.00
_cell.angle_gamma   90.00
#
_symmetry.space_group_name_H-M   'P 1'
#
loop_
_entity.id
_entity.type
_entity.pdbx_description
1 polymer ?
#
loop_
_entity_poly.entity_id
_entity_poly.type
_entity_poly.pdbx_seq_one_letter_code
_entity_poly.pdbx_strand_id
1 'polypeptide(L)'
;AGQTVAGRDGRAWLNDAPDSVLAAFNSDGRDIPLDWEHATELLAPKGHPAPAAAWGKALQLRDGGAIWGQFEWTERGRASVANREYRYISPVFIYETATGRIRRISSVALTNKPNLKIKALNHQQSPDQGEHAMTWKELLALLGLAETDTEAQAINAVKKLQGDLQTALNRADTPSLDKFVPRADYDAAVARATNAETVLQTKTAAELDSAIDSEVSAALAAGKITPATAEYHKANCRAEGGLDRFRAFVAAAPVVGDASGLDGKRPAEGSALNAEETQVIAMLGLTVDEYKKYNPAQ
;
A
#
# COMPACT_ATOMS: atom_id res chain seq x y z
N ALA A 1 2.17 40.89 0.62
CA ALA A 1 0.91 40.19 0.94
C ALA A 1 0.19 39.89 -0.36
N GLY A 2 -0.67 38.86 -0.36
CA GLY A 2 -1.37 38.34 -1.52
C GLY A 2 -0.65 37.15 -2.16
N GLN A 3 -1.40 36.37 -2.95
CA GLN A 3 -0.86 35.28 -3.77
C GLN A 3 0.10 35.79 -4.86
N THR A 4 -0.05 37.03 -5.30
CA THR A 4 0.85 37.66 -6.28
C THR A 4 1.50 38.88 -5.65
N VAL A 5 2.83 38.93 -5.69
CA VAL A 5 3.63 40.07 -5.26
C VAL A 5 4.14 40.79 -6.51
N ALA A 6 3.72 42.04 -6.71
CA ALA A 6 4.11 42.84 -7.87
C ALA A 6 5.06 43.99 -7.49
N GLY A 7 6.12 44.14 -8.28
CA GLY A 7 7.06 45.24 -8.23
C GLY A 7 6.54 46.49 -8.94
N ARG A 8 7.12 47.65 -8.61
CA ARG A 8 6.89 48.92 -9.30
C ARG A 8 7.49 48.94 -10.70
N ASP A 9 8.48 48.08 -10.93
CA ASP A 9 9.11 47.85 -12.22
C ASP A 9 8.32 46.94 -13.17
N GLY A 10 7.12 46.47 -12.77
CA GLY A 10 6.25 45.64 -13.58
C GLY A 10 6.49 44.13 -13.46
N ARG A 11 7.52 43.70 -12.73
CA ARG A 11 7.73 42.26 -12.46
C ARG A 11 6.73 41.76 -11.42
N ALA A 12 6.40 40.47 -11.47
CA ALA A 12 5.52 39.82 -10.51
C ALA A 12 6.04 38.44 -10.12
N TRP A 13 5.73 38.04 -8.89
CA TRP A 13 6.15 36.78 -8.29
C TRP A 13 4.98 36.11 -7.57
N LEU A 14 5.04 34.78 -7.50
CA LEU A 14 4.01 33.95 -6.87
C LEU A 14 4.36 33.69 -5.40
N ASN A 15 3.41 33.95 -4.52
CA ASN A 15 3.49 33.77 -3.07
C ASN A 15 2.31 32.91 -2.59
N ASP A 16 2.11 31.77 -3.25
CA ASP A 16 1.03 30.80 -3.01
C ASP A 16 1.33 29.83 -1.86
N ALA A 17 2.57 29.80 -1.38
CA ALA A 17 3.01 28.98 -0.24
C ALA A 17 3.89 29.79 0.75
N PRO A 18 3.38 30.87 1.36
CA PRO A 18 4.18 31.74 2.22
C PRO A 18 4.71 31.03 3.47
N ASP A 19 4.04 29.98 3.98
CA ASP A 19 4.54 29.12 5.06
C ASP A 19 5.89 28.47 4.73
N SER A 20 6.11 28.12 3.46
CA SER A 20 7.38 27.52 3.02
C SER A 20 8.56 28.48 3.13
N VAL A 21 8.30 29.80 3.03
CA VAL A 21 9.32 30.84 3.21
C VAL A 21 9.73 30.94 4.68
N LEU A 22 8.77 30.80 5.61
CA LEU A 22 9.06 30.75 7.05
C LEU A 22 9.85 29.49 7.41
N ALA A 23 9.43 28.34 6.88
CA ALA A 23 10.14 27.08 7.10
C ALA A 23 11.58 27.14 6.57
N ALA A 24 11.79 27.76 5.40
CA ALA A 24 13.12 27.96 4.83
C ALA A 24 14.00 28.88 5.71
N PHE A 25 13.44 29.94 6.29
CA PHE A 25 14.15 30.79 7.23
C PHE A 25 14.56 30.03 8.51
N ASN A 26 13.62 29.32 9.13
CA ASN A 26 13.88 28.57 10.36
C ASN A 26 14.91 27.44 10.16
N SER A 27 14.90 26.80 8.98
CA SER A 27 15.85 25.74 8.63
C SER A 27 17.27 26.27 8.35
N ASP A 28 17.38 27.47 7.75
CA ASP A 28 18.68 28.10 7.46
C ASP A 28 19.40 28.56 8.74
N GLY A 29 18.63 28.94 9.78
CA GLY A 29 19.15 29.30 11.12
C GLY A 29 20.01 30.57 11.15
N ARG A 30 20.11 31.29 10.03
CA ARG A 30 20.85 32.55 9.88
C ARG A 30 19.90 33.74 9.91
N ASP A 31 20.30 34.78 10.62
CA ASP A 31 19.57 36.05 10.63
C ASP A 31 19.58 36.70 9.24
N ILE A 32 18.48 37.37 8.88
CA ILE A 32 18.37 38.09 7.60
C ILE A 32 19.03 39.46 7.76
N PRO A 33 20.05 39.82 6.96
CA PRO A 33 20.63 41.15 7.03
C PRO A 33 19.64 42.18 6.48
N LEU A 34 19.44 43.25 7.24
CA LEU A 34 18.87 44.49 6.75
C LEU A 34 20.00 45.47 6.46
N ASP A 35 20.22 45.83 5.20
CA ASP A 35 21.35 46.65 4.74
C ASP A 35 20.90 48.03 4.21
N TRP A 36 21.83 48.78 3.61
CA TRP A 36 21.54 50.01 2.88
C TRP A 36 21.67 49.78 1.38
N GLU A 37 20.68 50.23 0.60
CA GLU A 37 20.67 50.22 -0.87
C GLU A 37 21.11 48.88 -1.47
N HIS A 38 20.65 47.76 -0.88
CA HIS A 38 20.90 46.40 -1.35
C HIS A 38 22.39 46.02 -1.37
N ALA A 39 23.18 46.57 -0.44
CA ALA A 39 24.63 46.32 -0.38
C ALA A 39 24.98 44.82 -0.30
N THR A 40 24.19 44.00 0.40
CA THR A 40 24.38 42.55 0.51
C THR A 40 24.36 41.88 -0.86
N GLU A 41 23.52 42.36 -1.78
CA GLU A 41 23.34 41.77 -3.10
C GLU A 41 24.18 42.46 -4.19
N LEU A 42 24.48 43.76 -4.04
CA LEU A 42 25.12 44.57 -5.07
C LEU A 42 26.62 44.82 -4.83
N LEU A 43 27.03 44.90 -3.56
CA LEU A 43 28.38 45.29 -3.13
C LEU A 43 29.16 44.09 -2.57
N ALA A 44 28.54 43.28 -1.71
CA ALA A 44 29.21 42.13 -1.10
C ALA A 44 29.78 41.14 -2.13
N PRO A 45 29.07 40.79 -3.23
CA PRO A 45 29.61 39.89 -4.26
C PRO A 45 30.81 40.47 -5.01
N LYS A 46 31.02 41.79 -4.94
CA LYS A 46 32.17 42.49 -5.53
C LYS A 46 33.32 42.67 -4.53
N GLY A 47 33.23 42.08 -3.34
CA GLY A 47 34.22 42.20 -2.27
C GLY A 47 34.17 43.54 -1.54
N HIS A 48 33.15 44.36 -1.75
CA HIS A 48 32.98 45.62 -1.02
C HIS A 48 32.22 45.39 0.30
N PRO A 49 32.44 46.22 1.34
CA PRO A 49 31.72 46.11 2.59
C PRO A 49 30.20 46.25 2.43
N ALA A 50 29.45 45.35 3.05
CA ALA A 50 27.99 45.37 3.15
C ALA A 50 27.54 45.20 4.62
N PRO A 51 27.69 46.23 5.46
CA PRO A 51 27.31 46.15 6.86
C PRO A 51 25.79 46.08 7.02
N ALA A 52 25.34 45.31 8.00
CA ALA A 52 23.92 45.27 8.39
C ALA A 52 23.55 46.49 9.24
N ALA A 53 22.48 47.17 8.86
CA ALA A 53 21.76 48.16 9.64
C ALA A 53 20.89 47.52 10.73
N ALA A 54 20.34 46.32 10.47
CA ALA A 54 19.63 45.51 11.46
C ALA A 54 19.72 44.02 11.11
N TRP A 55 19.34 43.16 12.05
CA TRP A 55 19.29 41.71 11.86
C TRP A 55 17.87 41.18 12.07
N GLY A 56 17.31 40.52 11.06
CA GLY A 56 16.01 39.87 11.10
C GLY A 56 16.10 38.56 11.86
N LYS A 57 15.53 38.53 13.07
CA LYS A 57 15.62 37.42 14.03
C LYS A 57 14.47 36.42 13.92
N ALA A 58 13.33 36.87 13.44
CA ALA A 58 12.13 36.04 13.33
C ALA A 58 11.26 36.50 12.16
N LEU A 59 10.59 35.54 11.52
CA LEU A 59 9.53 35.77 10.54
C LEU A 59 8.19 35.27 11.07
N GLN A 60 7.14 36.05 10.83
CA GLN A 60 5.77 35.71 11.18
C GLN A 60 4.87 35.81 9.95
N LEU A 61 4.06 34.78 9.72
CA LEU A 61 3.01 34.82 8.72
C LEU A 61 1.77 35.47 9.32
N ARG A 62 1.16 36.39 8.57
CA ARG A 62 -0.08 37.07 8.92
C ARG A 62 -1.09 36.96 7.80
N ASP A 63 -2.31 37.41 8.08
CA ASP A 63 -3.46 37.35 7.19
C ASP A 63 -3.14 37.81 5.76
N GLY A 64 -3.76 37.12 4.79
CA GLY A 64 -3.56 37.40 3.37
C GLY A 64 -2.16 37.08 2.85
N GLY A 65 -1.42 36.17 3.50
CA GLY A 65 -0.09 35.72 3.04
C GLY A 65 0.99 36.78 3.24
N ALA A 66 0.85 37.66 4.23
CA ALA A 66 1.83 38.69 4.54
C ALA A 66 2.93 38.13 5.45
N ILE A 67 4.20 38.26 5.05
CA ILE A 67 5.34 37.88 5.88
C ILE A 67 5.89 39.13 6.58
N TRP A 68 5.92 39.08 7.90
CA TRP A 68 6.46 40.12 8.77
C TRP A 68 7.78 39.66 9.37
N GLY A 69 8.74 40.57 9.50
CA GLY A 69 10.03 40.28 10.13
C GLY A 69 10.22 41.11 11.40
N GLN A 70 10.75 40.48 12.45
CA GLN A 70 11.24 41.16 13.64
C GLN A 70 12.73 41.44 13.48
N PHE A 71 13.12 42.71 13.62
CA PHE A 71 14.50 43.16 13.40
C PHE A 71 15.11 43.76 14.67
N GLU A 72 16.35 43.39 14.95
CA GLU A 72 17.20 44.01 15.95
C GLU A 72 18.13 45.03 15.30
N TRP A 73 17.96 46.30 15.67
CA TRP A 73 18.68 47.42 15.06
C TRP A 73 20.09 47.58 15.61
N THR A 74 21.04 47.80 14.71
CA THR A 74 22.32 48.44 15.08
C THR A 74 22.09 49.92 15.38
N GLU A 75 23.03 50.54 16.11
CA GLU A 75 22.95 51.97 16.40
C GLU A 75 22.89 52.81 15.12
N ARG A 76 23.76 52.50 14.16
CA ARG A 76 23.80 53.21 12.87
C ARG A 76 22.51 53.02 12.07
N GLY A 77 21.97 51.79 12.02
CA GLY A 77 20.70 51.53 11.34
C GLY A 77 19.53 52.30 11.95
N ARG A 78 19.43 52.31 13.29
CA ARG A 78 18.41 53.08 14.01
C ARG A 78 18.52 54.57 13.72
N ALA A 79 19.73 55.12 13.76
CA ALA A 79 20.00 56.52 13.47
C ALA A 79 19.59 56.90 12.04
N SER A 80 19.91 56.07 11.04
CA SER A 80 19.54 56.32 9.64
C SER A 80 18.02 56.42 9.41
N VAL A 81 17.22 55.63 10.14
CA VAL A 81 15.76 55.73 10.08
C VAL A 81 15.25 56.93 10.88
N ALA A 82 15.76 57.15 12.09
CA ALA A 82 15.34 58.25 12.96
C ALA A 82 15.61 59.63 12.33
N ASN A 83 16.77 59.78 11.69
CA ASN A 83 17.17 60.99 10.96
C ASN A 83 16.50 61.10 9.57
N ARG A 84 15.66 60.13 9.20
CA ARG A 84 14.93 60.08 7.92
C ARG A 84 15.86 60.05 6.69
N GLU A 85 17.07 59.54 6.83
CA GLU A 85 17.99 59.29 5.70
C GLU A 85 17.42 58.23 4.75
N TYR A 86 16.71 57.26 5.33
CA TYR A 86 16.02 56.19 4.62
C TYR A 86 14.59 56.07 5.11
N ARG A 87 13.63 56.01 4.17
CA ARG A 87 12.19 56.03 4.50
C ARG A 87 11.44 54.76 4.14
N TYR A 88 12.06 53.85 3.38
CA TYR A 88 11.42 52.63 2.91
C TYR A 88 12.30 51.41 3.08
N ILE A 89 11.65 50.25 3.04
CA ILE A 89 12.29 48.94 2.99
C ILE A 89 12.02 48.28 1.64
N SER A 90 12.96 47.47 1.17
CA SER A 90 12.79 46.65 -0.03
C SER A 90 13.38 45.26 0.20
N PRO A 91 12.54 44.23 0.37
CA PRO A 91 13.03 42.86 0.52
C PRO A 91 13.61 42.34 -0.79
N VAL A 92 14.59 41.45 -0.66
CA VAL A 92 15.14 40.63 -1.73
C VAL A 92 14.80 39.19 -1.41
N PHE A 93 14.29 38.47 -2.40
CA PHE A 93 13.96 37.07 -2.24
C PHE A 93 14.50 36.24 -3.40
N ILE A 94 14.85 35.01 -3.08
CA ILE A 94 15.16 33.97 -4.05
C ILE A 94 13.84 33.37 -4.49
N TYR A 95 13.68 33.21 -5.80
CA TYR A 95 12.50 32.64 -6.42
C TYR A 95 12.86 31.59 -7.46
N GLU A 96 11.93 30.69 -7.74
CA GLU A 96 12.03 29.71 -8.82
C GLU A 96 11.74 30.40 -10.16
N THR A 97 12.71 30.37 -11.09
CA THR A 97 12.60 31.11 -12.35
C THR A 97 11.51 30.59 -13.28
N ALA A 98 11.23 29.28 -13.26
CA ALA A 98 10.20 28.67 -14.09
C ALA A 98 8.77 29.09 -13.70
N THR A 99 8.51 29.29 -12.40
CA THR A 99 7.17 29.53 -11.86
C THR A 99 6.99 30.93 -11.30
N GLY A 100 8.08 31.66 -11.05
CA GLY A 100 8.09 32.93 -10.32
C GLY A 100 7.84 32.76 -8.82
N ARG A 101 7.81 31.54 -8.28
CA ARG A 101 7.46 31.27 -6.87
C ARG A 101 8.56 31.71 -5.92
N ILE A 102 8.21 32.51 -4.92
CA ILE A 102 9.10 32.94 -3.84
C ILE A 102 9.47 31.73 -2.97
N ARG A 103 10.77 31.55 -2.70
CA ARG A 103 11.29 30.43 -1.90
C ARG A 103 11.89 30.87 -0.57
N ARG A 104 12.62 31.99 -0.55
CA ARG A 104 13.31 32.48 0.66
C ARG A 104 13.56 33.98 0.58
N ILE A 105 13.56 34.68 1.71
CA ILE A 105 14.05 36.06 1.81
C ILE A 105 15.58 36.01 1.99
N SER A 106 16.32 36.67 1.10
CA SER A 106 17.80 36.73 1.14
C SER A 106 18.28 37.85 2.05
N SER A 107 17.74 39.05 1.85
CA SER A 107 18.11 40.29 2.55
C SER A 107 16.96 41.29 2.50
N VAL A 108 17.05 42.37 3.28
CA VAL A 108 16.13 43.51 3.20
C VAL A 108 16.96 44.80 3.11
N ALA A 109 16.61 45.74 2.24
CA ALA A 109 17.34 47.00 2.16
C ALA A 109 16.54 48.17 2.74
N LEU A 110 17.19 49.02 3.53
CA LEU A 110 16.81 50.42 3.65
C LEU A 110 17.12 51.13 2.33
N THR A 111 16.10 51.72 1.72
CA THR A 111 16.24 52.41 0.44
C THR A 111 15.26 53.57 0.32
N ASN A 112 15.60 54.54 -0.51
CA ASN A 112 14.68 55.61 -0.91
C ASN A 112 13.89 55.29 -2.19
N LYS A 113 14.18 54.16 -2.86
CA LYS A 113 13.50 53.70 -4.08
C LYS A 113 13.08 52.22 -3.97
N PRO A 114 12.10 51.86 -3.11
CA PRO A 114 11.70 50.48 -2.91
C PRO A 114 10.98 49.92 -4.15
N ASN A 115 11.21 48.65 -4.49
CA ASN A 115 10.50 48.05 -5.63
C ASN A 115 9.10 47.55 -5.26
N LEU A 116 8.85 47.13 -4.02
CA LEU A 116 7.52 46.65 -3.64
C LEU A 116 6.62 47.79 -3.14
N LYS A 117 5.32 47.70 -3.47
CA LYS A 117 4.28 48.53 -2.86
C LYS A 117 3.92 47.97 -1.49
N ILE A 118 4.75 48.27 -0.49
CA ILE A 118 4.44 47.90 0.90
C ILE A 118 3.46 48.96 1.42
N LYS A 119 2.26 48.53 1.81
CA LYS A 119 1.27 49.42 2.43
C LYS A 119 1.89 49.93 3.73
N ALA A 120 2.21 51.22 3.80
CA ALA A 120 2.68 51.84 5.03
C ALA A 120 1.54 51.74 6.05
N LEU A 121 1.74 50.98 7.11
CA LEU A 121 0.80 50.85 8.23
C LEU A 121 0.90 52.04 9.20
N ASN A 122 1.32 53.20 8.70
CA ASN A 122 1.25 54.44 9.45
C ASN A 122 -0.20 54.93 9.39
N HIS A 123 -1.03 54.41 10.29
CA HIS A 123 -2.38 54.91 10.51
C HIS A 123 -2.35 55.94 11.65
N GLN A 124 -2.94 57.10 11.43
CA GLN A 124 -3.26 58.03 12.51
C GLN A 124 -4.40 57.37 13.31
N GLN A 125 -4.08 56.77 14.46
CA GLN A 125 -5.09 56.20 15.34
C GLN A 125 -5.99 57.33 15.85
N SER A 126 -7.14 57.51 15.21
CA SER A 126 -8.33 57.95 15.95
C SER A 126 -8.60 56.87 16.99
N PRO A 127 -8.94 57.18 18.25
CA PRO A 127 -9.13 56.18 19.31
C PRO A 127 -10.20 55.12 19.00
N ASP A 128 -10.96 55.27 17.92
CA ASP A 128 -12.10 54.43 17.56
C ASP A 128 -11.92 53.56 16.31
N GLN A 129 -10.74 53.52 15.69
CA GLN A 129 -10.48 52.60 14.56
C GLN A 129 -9.12 51.90 14.67
N GLY A 130 -8.84 51.37 15.86
CA GLY A 130 -7.79 50.37 16.03
C GLY A 130 -8.37 49.00 15.75
N GLU A 131 -7.89 48.34 14.69
CA GLU A 131 -8.04 46.90 14.44
C GLU A 131 -9.51 46.44 14.31
N HIS A 132 -9.83 45.62 13.32
CA HIS A 132 -10.98 44.74 13.50
C HIS A 132 -10.56 43.64 14.50
N ALA A 133 -10.22 44.03 15.73
CA ALA A 133 -10.27 43.15 16.87
C ALA A 133 -11.75 42.80 16.99
N MET A 134 -12.08 41.58 16.56
CA MET A 134 -13.42 41.05 16.69
C MET A 134 -13.91 41.31 18.11
N THR A 135 -14.95 42.11 18.24
CA THR A 135 -15.52 42.42 19.55
C THR A 135 -16.08 41.14 20.17
N TRP A 136 -16.13 41.08 21.49
CA TRP A 136 -16.72 39.95 22.21
C TRP A 136 -18.12 39.58 21.69
N LYS A 137 -18.92 40.61 21.38
CA LYS A 137 -20.27 40.48 20.82
C LYS A 137 -20.28 39.90 19.40
N GLU A 138 -19.34 40.32 18.54
CA GLU A 138 -19.18 39.74 17.19
C GLU A 138 -18.70 38.29 17.24
N LEU A 139 -17.82 37.95 18.19
CA LEU A 139 -17.37 36.57 18.42
C LEU A 139 -18.53 35.67 18.87
N LEU A 140 -19.34 36.13 19.82
CA LEU A 140 -20.53 35.40 20.27
C LEU A 140 -21.54 35.23 19.13
N ALA A 141 -21.76 36.27 18.33
CA ALA A 141 -22.64 36.20 17.16
C ALA A 141 -22.15 35.18 16.12
N LEU A 142 -20.84 35.11 15.85
CA LEU A 142 -20.26 34.09 14.96
C LEU A 142 -20.40 32.68 15.51
N LEU A 143 -20.31 32.51 16.83
CA LEU A 143 -20.52 31.22 17.49
C LEU A 143 -22.01 30.86 17.65
N GLY A 144 -22.93 31.74 17.23
CA GLY A 144 -24.38 31.56 17.39
C GLY A 144 -24.86 31.65 18.84
N LEU A 145 -24.12 32.36 19.69
CA LEU A 145 -24.37 32.54 21.12
C LEU A 145 -25.03 33.89 21.42
N ALA A 146 -25.69 34.01 22.57
CA ALA A 146 -26.31 35.25 23.01
C ALA A 146 -25.25 36.26 23.48
N GLU A 147 -25.52 37.55 23.35
CA GLU A 147 -24.55 38.61 23.72
C GLU A 147 -24.16 38.64 25.21
N THR A 148 -24.97 38.02 26.06
CA THR A 148 -24.74 37.89 27.50
C THR A 148 -23.98 36.61 27.88
N ASP A 149 -23.66 35.75 26.92
CA ASP A 149 -22.96 34.50 27.18
C ASP A 149 -21.52 34.75 27.63
N THR A 150 -21.11 33.92 28.59
CA THR A 150 -19.81 34.00 29.26
C THR A 150 -18.69 33.43 28.41
N GLU A 151 -17.46 33.78 28.78
CA GLU A 151 -16.25 33.26 28.13
C GLU A 151 -16.19 31.72 28.12
N ALA A 152 -16.61 31.09 29.22
CA ALA A 152 -16.66 29.64 29.32
C ALA A 152 -17.62 29.00 28.30
N GLN A 153 -18.75 29.65 28.01
CA GLN A 153 -19.72 29.16 27.02
C GLN A 153 -19.18 29.28 25.59
N ALA A 154 -18.49 30.37 25.28
CA ALA A 154 -17.83 30.54 23.98
C ALA A 154 -16.70 29.51 23.75
N ILE A 155 -15.87 29.26 24.78
CA ILE A 155 -14.83 28.22 24.72
C ILE A 155 -15.44 26.84 24.46
N ASN A 156 -16.57 26.53 25.09
CA ASN A 156 -17.27 25.26 24.87
C ASN A 156 -17.84 25.15 23.44
N ALA A 157 -18.38 26.24 22.90
CA ALA A 157 -18.85 26.27 21.50
C ALA A 157 -17.71 26.07 20.50
N VAL A 158 -16.54 26.68 20.73
CA VAL A 158 -15.34 26.48 19.91
C VAL A 158 -14.84 25.03 19.99
N LYS A 159 -14.79 24.44 21.19
CA LYS A 159 -14.42 23.03 21.36
C LYS A 159 -15.36 22.08 20.63
N LYS A 160 -16.67 22.38 20.64
CA LYS A 160 -17.66 21.63 19.88
C LYS A 160 -17.41 21.74 18.37
N LEU A 161 -17.19 22.94 17.85
CA LEU A 161 -16.85 23.16 16.43
C LEU A 161 -15.57 22.42 16.02
N GLN A 162 -14.55 22.39 16.88
CA GLN A 162 -13.34 21.61 16.64
C GLN A 162 -13.62 20.10 16.59
N GLY A 163 -14.47 19.58 17.49
CA GLY A 163 -14.91 18.18 17.46
C GLY A 163 -15.76 17.82 16.24
N ASP A 164 -16.66 18.72 15.83
CA ASP A 164 -17.50 18.57 14.65
C ASP A 164 -16.65 18.63 13.37
N LEU A 165 -15.65 19.52 13.31
CA LEU A 165 -14.67 19.58 12.22
C LEU A 165 -13.83 18.30 12.15
N GLN A 166 -13.33 17.79 13.28
CA GLN A 166 -12.61 16.52 13.31
C GLN A 166 -13.50 15.37 12.82
N THR A 167 -14.77 15.36 13.22
CA THR A 167 -15.76 14.37 12.75
C THR A 167 -16.04 14.51 11.26
N ALA A 168 -16.14 15.74 10.75
CA ALA A 168 -16.36 16.02 9.33
C ALA A 168 -15.14 15.68 8.47
N LEU A 169 -13.92 15.95 8.95
CA LEU A 169 -12.66 15.54 8.30
C LEU A 169 -12.53 14.02 8.27
N ASN A 170 -12.84 13.35 9.38
CA ASN A 170 -12.88 11.88 9.44
C ASN A 170 -13.98 11.28 8.54
N ARG A 171 -15.01 12.05 8.16
CA ARG A 171 -16.03 11.67 7.16
C ARG A 171 -15.64 12.05 5.73
N ALA A 172 -14.85 13.10 5.54
CA ALA A 172 -14.37 13.57 4.24
C ALA A 172 -13.15 12.77 3.75
N ASP A 173 -12.40 12.16 4.67
CA ASP A 173 -11.54 11.02 4.39
C ASP A 173 -12.44 9.83 4.05
N THR A 174 -12.84 9.76 2.79
CA THR A 174 -13.10 8.46 2.15
C THR A 174 -11.81 7.68 2.39
N PRO A 175 -11.79 6.66 3.25
CA PRO A 175 -10.53 6.08 3.68
C PRO A 175 -9.82 5.58 2.42
N SER A 176 -8.56 5.99 2.24
CA SER A 176 -7.80 5.71 1.01
C SER A 176 -7.97 4.25 0.61
N LEU A 177 -8.27 3.98 -0.66
CA LEU A 177 -8.40 2.62 -1.20
C LEU A 177 -7.10 1.81 -1.03
N ASP A 178 -5.97 2.47 -0.78
CA ASP A 178 -4.70 1.81 -0.43
C ASP A 178 -4.73 1.14 0.95
N LYS A 179 -5.60 1.59 1.85
CA LYS A 179 -5.72 1.10 3.23
C LYS A 179 -7.08 0.48 3.55
N PHE A 180 -8.13 0.84 2.79
CA PHE A 180 -9.49 0.41 3.07
C PHE A 180 -10.24 0.06 1.78
N VAL A 181 -10.71 -1.17 1.69
CA VAL A 181 -11.54 -1.65 0.58
C VAL A 181 -13.01 -1.58 1.00
N PRO A 182 -13.92 -1.01 0.19
CA PRO A 182 -15.35 -1.06 0.45
C PRO A 182 -15.84 -2.50 0.67
N ARG A 183 -16.70 -2.70 1.66
CA ARG A 183 -17.17 -4.04 2.05
C ARG A 183 -17.79 -4.82 0.87
N ALA A 184 -18.53 -4.14 0.01
CA ALA A 184 -19.13 -4.74 -1.18
C ALA A 184 -18.07 -5.27 -2.17
N ASP A 185 -16.98 -4.53 -2.38
CA ASP A 185 -15.88 -4.95 -3.26
C ASP A 185 -15.09 -6.11 -2.65
N TYR A 186 -14.88 -6.08 -1.33
CA TYR A 186 -14.29 -7.20 -0.59
C TYR A 186 -15.15 -8.47 -0.71
N ASP A 187 -16.45 -8.38 -0.43
CA ASP A 187 -17.36 -9.51 -0.51
C ASP A 187 -17.44 -10.07 -1.95
N ALA A 188 -17.40 -9.19 -2.97
CA ALA A 188 -17.33 -9.61 -4.37
C ALA A 188 -15.99 -10.27 -4.75
N ALA A 189 -14.87 -9.84 -4.17
CA ALA A 189 -13.57 -10.48 -4.36
C ALA A 189 -13.52 -11.86 -3.71
N VAL A 190 -14.02 -11.99 -2.46
CA VAL A 190 -14.13 -13.27 -1.75
C VAL A 190 -15.02 -14.23 -2.53
N ALA A 191 -16.19 -13.80 -3.00
CA ALA A 191 -17.09 -14.64 -3.79
C ALA A 191 -16.43 -15.17 -5.08
N ARG A 192 -15.64 -14.33 -5.77
CA ARG A 192 -14.87 -14.76 -6.95
C ARG A 192 -13.78 -15.75 -6.59
N ALA A 193 -13.05 -15.53 -5.49
CA ALA A 193 -12.00 -16.44 -5.03
C ALA A 193 -12.59 -17.82 -4.69
N THR A 194 -13.66 -17.87 -3.89
CA THR A 194 -14.33 -19.12 -3.51
C THR A 194 -14.92 -19.86 -4.72
N ASN A 195 -15.46 -19.14 -5.71
CA ASN A 195 -15.91 -19.75 -6.96
C ASN A 195 -14.73 -20.38 -7.73
N ALA A 196 -13.64 -19.63 -7.89
CA ALA A 196 -12.44 -20.13 -8.58
C ALA A 196 -11.83 -21.35 -7.89
N GLU A 197 -11.76 -21.36 -6.56
CA GLU A 197 -11.30 -22.51 -5.76
C GLU A 197 -12.18 -23.74 -5.96
N THR A 198 -13.51 -23.57 -5.92
CA THR A 198 -14.47 -24.65 -6.17
C THR A 198 -14.33 -25.21 -7.59
N VAL A 199 -14.20 -24.34 -8.59
CA VAL A 199 -13.99 -24.74 -9.99
C VAL A 199 -12.67 -25.48 -10.14
N LEU A 200 -11.60 -25.01 -9.50
CA LEU A 200 -10.30 -25.66 -9.53
C LEU A 200 -10.38 -27.05 -8.90
N GLN A 201 -10.96 -27.18 -7.71
CA GLN A 201 -11.15 -28.47 -7.04
C GLN A 201 -11.95 -29.45 -7.90
N THR A 202 -13.02 -28.97 -8.54
CA THR A 202 -13.85 -29.80 -9.43
C THR A 202 -13.06 -30.27 -10.64
N LYS A 203 -12.27 -29.37 -11.27
CA LYS A 203 -11.41 -29.74 -12.40
C LYS A 203 -10.34 -30.74 -11.99
N THR A 204 -9.64 -30.51 -10.88
CA THR A 204 -8.60 -31.42 -10.39
C THR A 204 -9.18 -32.79 -10.03
N ALA A 205 -10.37 -32.84 -9.44
CA ALA A 205 -11.05 -34.11 -9.17
C ALA A 205 -11.43 -34.85 -10.47
N ALA A 206 -11.95 -34.13 -11.47
CA ALA A 206 -12.28 -34.72 -12.77
C ALA A 206 -11.05 -35.22 -13.54
N GLU A 207 -9.95 -34.47 -13.50
CA GLU A 207 -8.66 -34.86 -14.09
C GLU A 207 -8.10 -36.10 -13.39
N LEU A 208 -8.18 -36.16 -12.06
CA LEU A 208 -7.75 -37.33 -11.29
C LEU A 208 -8.61 -38.55 -11.61
N ASP A 209 -9.94 -38.44 -11.59
CA ASP A 209 -10.84 -39.56 -11.94
C ASP A 209 -10.57 -40.05 -13.37
N SER A 210 -10.35 -39.14 -14.34
CA SER A 210 -10.01 -39.52 -15.70
C SER A 210 -8.67 -40.27 -15.80
N ALA A 211 -7.66 -39.84 -15.04
CA ALA A 211 -6.37 -40.53 -14.97
C ALA A 211 -6.50 -41.91 -14.31
N ILE A 212 -7.28 -42.03 -13.23
CA ILE A 212 -7.56 -43.30 -12.56
C ILE A 212 -8.23 -44.28 -13.50
N ASP A 213 -9.29 -43.85 -14.20
CA ASP A 213 -10.03 -44.71 -15.12
C ASP A 213 -9.14 -45.19 -16.28
N SER A 214 -8.26 -44.31 -16.79
CA SER A 214 -7.30 -44.67 -17.84
C SER A 214 -6.31 -45.74 -17.37
N GLU A 215 -5.68 -45.55 -16.20
CA GLU A 215 -4.68 -46.47 -15.66
C GLU A 215 -5.29 -47.82 -15.25
N VAL A 216 -6.48 -47.80 -14.63
CA VAL A 216 -7.19 -49.04 -14.25
C VAL A 216 -7.63 -49.82 -15.49
N SER A 217 -8.11 -49.14 -16.54
CA SER A 217 -8.48 -49.79 -17.80
C SER A 217 -7.26 -50.42 -18.49
N ALA A 218 -6.12 -49.73 -18.49
CA ALA A 218 -4.86 -50.26 -19.01
C ALA A 218 -4.39 -51.50 -18.21
N ALA A 219 -4.48 -51.46 -16.88
CA ALA A 219 -4.11 -52.58 -16.03
C ALA A 219 -5.04 -53.81 -16.19
N LEU A 220 -6.34 -53.58 -16.42
CA LEU A 220 -7.30 -54.63 -16.76
C LEU A 220 -6.97 -55.28 -18.12
N ALA A 221 -6.72 -54.44 -19.15
CA ALA A 221 -6.36 -54.93 -20.48
C ALA A 221 -5.03 -55.71 -20.49
N ALA A 222 -4.09 -55.33 -19.62
CA ALA A 222 -2.82 -56.03 -19.42
C ALA A 222 -2.92 -57.27 -18.50
N GLY A 223 -4.11 -57.60 -17.99
CA GLY A 223 -4.33 -58.75 -17.09
C GLY A 223 -3.62 -58.64 -15.74
N LYS A 224 -3.19 -57.43 -15.33
CA LYS A 224 -2.47 -57.16 -14.08
C LYS A 224 -3.40 -57.10 -12.87
N ILE A 225 -4.66 -56.77 -13.12
CA ILE A 225 -5.76 -56.79 -12.14
C ILE A 225 -6.96 -57.52 -12.76
N THR A 226 -7.87 -57.99 -11.91
CA THR A 226 -9.08 -58.68 -12.37
C THR A 226 -10.30 -57.75 -12.32
N PRO A 227 -11.36 -58.00 -13.12
CA PRO A 227 -12.58 -57.20 -13.08
C PRO A 227 -13.19 -57.07 -11.69
N ALA A 228 -13.11 -58.11 -10.86
CA ALA A 228 -13.64 -58.11 -9.49
C ALA A 228 -12.89 -57.14 -8.56
N THR A 229 -11.62 -56.83 -8.86
CA THR A 229 -10.76 -55.94 -8.06
C THR A 229 -10.70 -54.51 -8.58
N ALA A 230 -11.30 -54.22 -9.74
CA ALA A 230 -11.20 -52.93 -10.41
C ALA A 230 -11.71 -51.78 -9.53
N GLU A 231 -12.90 -51.93 -8.94
CA GLU A 231 -13.50 -50.89 -8.09
C GLU A 231 -12.69 -50.66 -6.80
N TYR A 232 -12.11 -51.72 -6.23
CA TYR A 232 -11.20 -51.59 -5.09
C TYR A 232 -9.97 -50.75 -5.44
N HIS A 233 -9.35 -51.01 -6.59
CA HIS A 233 -8.19 -50.22 -7.03
C HIS A 233 -8.54 -48.78 -7.36
N LYS A 234 -9.67 -48.52 -8.03
CA LYS A 234 -10.18 -47.16 -8.26
C LYS A 234 -10.36 -46.38 -6.97
N ALA A 235 -10.97 -46.99 -5.96
CA ALA A 235 -11.16 -46.37 -4.65
C ALA A 235 -9.83 -46.02 -3.97
N ASN A 236 -8.82 -46.90 -4.07
CA ASN A 236 -7.49 -46.63 -3.51
C ASN A 236 -6.73 -45.53 -4.26
N CYS A 237 -6.91 -45.42 -5.58
CA CYS A 237 -6.24 -44.38 -6.36
C CYS A 237 -6.74 -42.96 -6.04
N ARG A 238 -7.98 -42.83 -5.54
CA ARG A 238 -8.56 -41.54 -5.11
C ARG A 238 -7.96 -40.98 -3.83
N ALA A 239 -7.24 -41.80 -3.05
CA ALA A 239 -6.50 -41.32 -1.89
C ALA A 239 -5.27 -40.49 -2.32
N GLU A 240 -4.79 -39.62 -1.44
CA GLU A 240 -3.59 -38.81 -1.71
C GLU A 240 -2.38 -39.70 -2.01
N GLY A 241 -1.75 -39.49 -3.18
CA GLY A 241 -0.66 -40.34 -3.70
C GLY A 241 -1.07 -41.76 -4.09
N GLY A 242 -2.37 -42.07 -4.11
CA GLY A 242 -2.91 -43.40 -4.41
C GLY A 242 -2.65 -43.83 -5.86
N LEU A 243 -2.78 -42.92 -6.82
CA LEU A 243 -2.52 -43.19 -8.23
C LEU A 243 -1.07 -43.61 -8.49
N ASP A 244 -0.10 -42.93 -7.89
CA ASP A 244 1.32 -43.28 -8.05
C ASP A 244 1.65 -44.64 -7.42
N ARG A 245 1.04 -44.95 -6.27
CA ARG A 245 1.17 -46.27 -5.64
C ARG A 245 0.56 -47.36 -6.53
N PHE A 246 -0.57 -47.09 -7.17
CA PHE A 246 -1.19 -48.03 -8.11
C PHE A 246 -0.30 -48.26 -9.33
N ARG A 247 0.29 -47.21 -9.92
CA ARG A 247 1.26 -47.34 -11.01
C ARG A 247 2.45 -48.21 -10.63
N ALA A 248 3.00 -47.99 -9.43
CA ALA A 248 4.10 -48.81 -8.90
C ALA A 248 3.69 -50.29 -8.72
N PHE A 249 2.47 -50.52 -8.23
CA PHE A 249 1.90 -51.87 -8.12
C PHE A 249 1.76 -52.55 -9.50
N VAL A 250 1.17 -51.87 -10.49
CA VAL A 250 0.97 -52.41 -11.85
C VAL A 250 2.31 -52.77 -12.50
N ALA A 251 3.35 -51.97 -12.27
CA ALA A 251 4.70 -52.24 -12.76
C ALA A 251 5.32 -53.51 -12.17
N ALA A 252 5.03 -53.81 -10.90
CA ALA A 252 5.56 -54.99 -10.19
C ALA A 252 4.67 -56.24 -10.30
N ALA A 253 3.38 -56.07 -10.60
CA ALA A 253 2.42 -57.16 -10.59
C ALA A 253 2.68 -58.17 -11.73
N PRO A 254 2.63 -59.49 -11.45
CA PRO A 254 2.58 -60.50 -12.51
C PRO A 254 1.24 -60.44 -13.26
N VAL A 255 1.16 -61.07 -14.43
CA VAL A 255 -0.13 -61.21 -15.13
C VAL A 255 -0.93 -62.31 -14.42
N VAL A 256 -2.10 -61.95 -13.88
CA VAL A 256 -2.96 -62.83 -13.07
C VAL A 256 -4.30 -63.09 -13.76
N GLY A 257 -4.67 -62.24 -14.71
CA GLY A 257 -5.92 -62.33 -15.48
C GLY A 257 -5.82 -63.08 -16.81
N ASP A 258 -4.66 -63.64 -17.17
CA ASP A 258 -4.55 -64.47 -18.37
C ASP A 258 -5.38 -65.73 -18.22
N ALA A 259 -6.07 -66.14 -19.30
CA ALA A 259 -6.77 -67.41 -19.34
C ALA A 259 -5.78 -68.53 -19.01
N SER A 260 -6.11 -69.36 -18.02
CA SER A 260 -5.21 -70.41 -17.50
C SER A 260 -4.73 -71.41 -18.57
N GLY A 261 -5.30 -71.38 -19.78
CA GLY A 261 -5.01 -72.33 -20.86
C GLY A 261 -5.40 -73.77 -20.51
N LEU A 262 -6.16 -73.95 -19.42
CA LEU A 262 -6.69 -75.22 -18.92
C LEU A 262 -8.13 -75.45 -19.37
N ASP A 263 -8.80 -74.42 -19.92
CA ASP A 263 -10.13 -74.55 -20.49
C ASP A 263 -10.08 -75.50 -21.69
N GLY A 264 -10.53 -76.74 -21.46
CA GLY A 264 -10.52 -77.82 -22.45
C GLY A 264 -9.37 -78.83 -22.33
N LYS A 265 -8.42 -78.65 -21.41
CA LYS A 265 -7.41 -79.68 -21.11
C LYS A 265 -7.92 -80.60 -20.00
N ARG A 266 -8.41 -81.77 -20.39
CA ARG A 266 -8.52 -82.90 -19.46
C ARG A 266 -7.10 -83.36 -19.07
N PRO A 267 -6.90 -83.86 -17.83
CA PRO A 267 -5.71 -84.65 -17.52
C PRO A 267 -5.53 -85.72 -18.60
N ALA A 268 -4.29 -86.00 -19.00
CA ALA A 268 -4.04 -87.02 -20.03
C ALA A 268 -4.68 -88.34 -19.59
N GLU A 269 -5.68 -88.83 -20.34
CA GLU A 269 -6.23 -90.17 -20.13
C GLU A 269 -5.09 -91.18 -20.31
N GLY A 270 -4.75 -91.87 -19.21
CA GLY A 270 -3.65 -92.84 -19.17
C GLY A 270 -2.44 -92.34 -18.39
N SER A 271 -2.61 -92.09 -17.09
CA SER A 271 -1.47 -92.03 -16.17
C SER A 271 -0.72 -93.37 -16.18
N ALA A 272 0.57 -93.33 -16.53
CA ALA A 272 1.48 -94.40 -16.14
C ALA A 272 1.45 -94.51 -14.61
N LEU A 273 1.37 -95.74 -14.09
CA LEU A 273 1.34 -96.01 -12.65
C LEU A 273 2.45 -95.23 -11.95
N ASN A 274 2.10 -94.44 -10.93
CA ASN A 274 3.12 -93.76 -10.14
C ASN A 274 3.85 -94.76 -9.21
N ALA A 275 4.93 -94.32 -8.58
CA ALA A 275 5.79 -95.19 -7.77
C ALA A 275 5.02 -95.82 -6.60
N GLU A 276 4.07 -95.07 -6.03
CA GLU A 276 3.24 -95.47 -4.91
C GLU A 276 2.20 -96.54 -5.33
N GLU A 277 1.56 -96.36 -6.47
CA GLU A 277 0.60 -97.33 -7.03
C GLU A 277 1.28 -98.66 -7.39
N THR A 278 2.49 -98.59 -7.92
CA THR A 278 3.30 -99.78 -8.23
C THR A 278 3.65 -100.55 -6.95
N GLN A 279 3.91 -99.85 -5.84
CA GLN A 279 4.22 -100.45 -4.55
C GLN A 279 2.99 -101.09 -3.89
N VAL A 280 1.82 -100.48 -4.03
CA VAL A 280 0.54 -101.01 -3.55
C VAL A 280 0.14 -102.28 -4.31
N ILE A 281 0.34 -102.32 -5.64
CA ILE A 281 0.12 -103.52 -6.45
C ILE A 281 1.01 -104.68 -5.96
N ALA A 282 2.29 -104.40 -5.68
CA ALA A 282 3.23 -105.39 -5.17
C ALA A 282 2.90 -105.89 -3.74
N MET A 283 2.45 -104.99 -2.86
CA MET A 283 2.07 -105.36 -1.48
C MET A 283 0.77 -106.15 -1.39
N LEU A 284 -0.20 -105.87 -2.27
CA LEU A 284 -1.51 -106.53 -2.29
C LEU A 284 -1.53 -107.78 -3.18
N GLY A 285 -0.45 -108.06 -3.91
CA GLY A 285 -0.35 -109.22 -4.80
C GLY A 285 -1.29 -109.16 -6.01
N LEU A 286 -1.73 -107.96 -6.39
CA LEU A 286 -2.66 -107.74 -7.49
C LEU A 286 -1.90 -107.71 -8.82
N THR A 287 -2.59 -108.02 -9.91
CA THR A 287 -2.07 -107.71 -11.25
C THR A 287 -2.33 -106.25 -11.62
N VAL A 288 -1.51 -105.68 -12.50
CA VAL A 288 -1.69 -104.31 -13.01
C VAL A 288 -3.08 -104.12 -13.64
N ASP A 289 -3.59 -105.15 -14.30
CA ASP A 289 -4.91 -105.11 -14.94
C ASP A 289 -6.06 -105.14 -13.92
N GLU A 290 -5.93 -105.90 -12.82
CA GLU A 290 -6.90 -105.88 -11.72
C GLU A 290 -6.92 -104.54 -10.99
N TYR A 291 -5.75 -103.95 -10.73
CA TYR A 291 -5.66 -102.63 -10.10
C TYR A 291 -6.35 -101.56 -10.95
N LYS A 292 -6.09 -101.55 -12.28
CA LYS A 292 -6.75 -100.61 -13.21
C LYS A 292 -8.25 -100.85 -13.36
N LYS A 293 -8.74 -102.08 -13.15
CA LYS A 293 -10.17 -102.40 -13.18
C LYS A 293 -10.94 -101.79 -12.01
N TYR A 294 -10.34 -101.77 -10.81
CA TYR A 294 -10.97 -101.22 -9.61
C TYR A 294 -10.63 -99.75 -9.38
N ASN A 295 -9.57 -99.24 -10.02
CA ASN A 295 -9.17 -97.84 -9.98
C ASN A 295 -8.95 -97.31 -11.41
N PRO A 296 -10.02 -97.19 -12.23
CA PRO A 296 -9.90 -96.64 -13.57
C PRO A 296 -9.46 -95.17 -13.47
N ALA A 297 -8.46 -94.78 -14.28
CA ALA A 297 -8.00 -93.39 -14.35
C ALA A 297 -9.20 -92.47 -14.63
N GLN A 298 -9.40 -91.45 -13.78
CA GLN A 298 -10.39 -90.39 -13.99
C GLN A 298 -9.94 -89.39 -15.04
#